data_AF-A0A183FWL4-F1
#
_entry.id   AF-A0A183FWL4-F1
#
_cell.length_a   1.000
_cell.length_b   1.000
_cell.length_c   1.000
_cell.angle_alpha   90.00
_cell.angle_beta   90.00
_cell.angle_gamma   90.00
#
_symmetry.space_group_name_H-M   'P 1'
#
loop_
_entity.id
_entity.type
_entity.pdbx_description
1 polymer ?
#
loop_
_entity_poly.entity_id
_entity_poly.type
_entity_poly.pdbx_seq_one_letter_code
_entity_poly.pdbx_strand_id
1 'polypeptide(L)' 'MLLVDAPQDVVEYCSSKASMVTDGKNVLMMRTRGPLSNEHLLSSMMTLAERRHRSIMDTLRQGNAP' A
#
# COMPACT_ATOMS: atom_id res chain seq x y z
N MET A 1 -12.53 -6.26 -5.48
CA MET A 1 -12.51 -5.10 -4.57
C MET A 1 -11.16 -5.06 -3.86
N LEU A 2 -10.47 -3.92 -3.85
CA LEU A 2 -9.19 -3.73 -3.15
C LEU A 2 -9.46 -2.89 -1.90
N LEU A 3 -9.07 -3.40 -0.74
CA LEU A 3 -9.18 -2.67 0.52
C LEU A 3 -7.79 -2.20 0.96
N VAL A 4 -7.71 -0.96 1.44
CA VAL A 4 -6.45 -0.30 1.84
C VAL A 4 -6.53 -0.04 3.32
N ASP A 5 -5.52 -0.50 4.07
CA ASP A 5 -5.48 -0.38 5.53
C ASP A 5 -6.80 -0.77 6.21
N ALA A 6 -7.38 -1.86 5.72
CA ALA A 6 -8.60 -2.38 6.30
C ALA A 6 -8.36 -2.77 7.77
N PRO A 7 -9.36 -2.56 8.65
CA PRO A 7 -9.28 -3.03 10.02
C PRO A 7 -9.16 -4.56 10.07
N GLN A 8 -8.57 -5.08 11.15
CA GLN A 8 -8.11 -6.47 11.22
C GLN A 8 -9.25 -7.49 11.08
N ASP A 9 -10.41 -7.16 11.63
CA ASP A 9 -11.65 -7.93 11.49
C ASP A 9 -12.03 -8.17 10.02
N VAL A 10 -11.86 -7.18 9.15
CA VAL A 10 -12.15 -7.32 7.71
C VAL A 10 -11.06 -8.12 6.99
N VAL A 11 -9.81 -7.99 7.42
CA VAL A 11 -8.66 -8.68 6.81
C VAL A 11 -8.73 -10.20 6.97
N GLU A 12 -9.39 -10.70 8.02
CA GLU A 12 -9.58 -12.14 8.23
C GLU A 12 -10.46 -12.79 7.15
N TYR A 13 -11.45 -12.06 6.64
CA TYR A 13 -12.35 -12.55 5.58
C TYR A 13 -11.80 -12.37 4.17
N CYS A 14 -10.64 -11.72 4.00
CA CYS A 14 -10.06 -11.46 2.69
C CYS A 14 -9.36 -12.71 2.12
N SER A 15 -9.68 -13.04 0.87
CA SER A 15 -9.07 -14.16 0.12
C SER A 15 -7.57 -13.99 -0.09
N SER A 16 -7.09 -12.74 -0.13
CA SER A 16 -5.69 -12.41 -0.23
C SER A 16 -5.35 -11.15 0.56
N LYS A 17 -4.10 -11.07 1.01
CA LYS A 17 -3.53 -9.90 1.68
C LYS A 17 -2.18 -9.61 1.06
N ALA A 18 -1.90 -8.34 0.83
CA ALA A 18 -0.58 -7.89 0.44
C ALA A 18 -0.12 -6.76 1.37
N SER A 19 1.15 -6.83 1.78
CA SER A 19 1.82 -5.80 2.56
C SER A 19 3.04 -5.36 1.78
N MET A 20 3.21 -4.05 1.63
CA MET A 20 4.23 -3.48 0.76
C MET A 20 4.91 -2.29 1.44
N VAL A 21 6.22 -2.22 1.28
CA VAL A 21 7.06 -1.10 1.71
C VAL A 21 7.69 -0.48 0.47
N THR A 22 7.60 0.84 0.34
CA THR A 22 8.11 1.59 -0.81
C THR A 22 8.74 2.91 -0.37
N ASP A 23 9.77 3.34 -1.11
CA ASP A 23 10.36 4.69 -1.04
C ASP A 23 9.63 5.71 -1.96
N GLY A 24 8.48 5.33 -2.52
CA GLY A 24 7.72 6.13 -3.48
C GLY A 24 8.09 5.88 -4.95
N LYS A 25 9.20 5.19 -5.23
CA LYS A 25 9.63 4.85 -6.60
C LYS A 25 9.87 3.35 -6.78
N ASN A 26 10.44 2.71 -5.78
CA ASN A 26 10.84 1.32 -5.75
C ASN A 26 10.07 0.57 -4.66
N VAL A 27 9.83 -0.72 -4.87
CA VAL A 27 9.36 -1.63 -3.82
C VAL A 27 10.57 -2.13 -3.06
N LEU A 28 10.63 -1.82 -1.77
CA LEU A 28 11.69 -2.28 -0.87
C LEU A 28 11.36 -3.66 -0.30
N MET A 29 10.08 -3.94 -0.07
CA MET A 29 9.60 -5.22 0.43
C MET A 29 8.15 -5.45 0.00
N MET A 30 7.83 -6.69 -0.37
CA MET A 30 6.45 -7.14 -0.56
C MET A 30 6.25 -8.49 0.09
N ARG A 31 5.16 -8.63 0.85
CA ARG A 31 4.71 -9.89 1.42
C ARG A 31 3.27 -10.13 1.02
N THR A 32 2.98 -11.34 0.55
CA THR A 32 1.63 -11.73 0.15
C THR A 32 1.16 -12.94 0.96
N ARG A 33 -0.15 -13.01 1.20
CA ARG A 33 -0.87 -14.18 1.72
C ARG A 33 -1.99 -14.48 0.74
N GLY A 34 -2.05 -15.71 0.25
CA GLY A 34 -3.02 -16.13 -0.76
C GLY A 34 -2.65 -15.68 -2.18
N PRO A 35 -3.39 -16.16 -3.19
CA PRO A 35 -3.10 -15.89 -4.59
C PRO A 35 -3.42 -14.44 -4.96
N LEU A 36 -2.51 -13.81 -5.70
CA LEU A 36 -2.74 -12.56 -6.41
C LEU A 36 -2.77 -12.87 -7.90
N SER A 37 -3.94 -13.25 -8.41
CA SER A 37 -4.10 -13.68 -9.81
C SER A 37 -4.37 -12.55 -10.80
N ASN A 38 -4.49 -11.30 -10.31
CA ASN A 38 -4.84 -10.16 -11.14
C ASN A 38 -3.65 -9.20 -11.28
N GLU A 39 -3.04 -9.18 -12.47
CA GLU A 39 -1.88 -8.32 -12.77
C GLU A 39 -2.21 -6.82 -12.63
N HIS A 40 -3.47 -6.42 -12.89
CA HIS A 40 -3.92 -5.04 -12.68
C HIS A 40 -3.99 -4.66 -11.19
N LEU A 41 -4.02 -5.64 -10.29
CA LEU A 41 -4.03 -5.39 -8.85
C LEU A 41 -2.66 -4.88 -8.37
N LEU A 42 -1.57 -5.45 -8.86
CA LEU A 42 -0.21 -5.03 -8.49
C LEU A 42 0.09 -3.61 -8.97
N SER A 43 -0.27 -3.28 -10.22
CA SER A 43 -0.11 -1.91 -10.75
C SER A 43 -0.99 -0.88 -10.00
N SER A 44 -2.21 -1.26 -9.64
CA SER A 44 -3.09 -0.43 -8.81
C SER A 44 -2.51 -0.21 -7.41
N MET A 45 -1.96 -1.25 -6.78
CA MET A 45 -1.29 -1.15 -5.49
C MET A 45 -0.07 -0.23 -5.53
N MET A 46 0.75 -0.31 -6.59
CA MET A 46 1.91 0.56 -6.77
C MET A 46 1.49 2.03 -6.89
N THR A 47 0.50 2.31 -7.75
CA THR A 47 -0.03 3.67 -7.93
C THR A 47 -0.56 4.25 -6.62
N LEU A 48 -1.28 3.44 -5.85
CA LEU A 48 -1.83 3.84 -4.56
C LEU A 48 -0.72 4.10 -3.53
N ALA A 49 0.27 3.23 -3.46
CA ALA A 49 1.38 3.36 -2.52
C ALA A 49 2.24 4.58 -2.83
N GLU A 50 2.49 4.90 -4.10
CA GLU A 50 3.17 6.14 -4.50
C GLU A 50 2.41 7.38 -4.04
N ARG A 51 1.09 7.44 -4.33
CA ARG A 51 0.25 8.59 -3.90
C ARG A 51 0.28 8.77 -2.39
N ARG A 52 0.23 7.66 -1.65
CA ARG A 52 0.24 7.69 -0.19
C ARG A 52 1.59 8.08 0.38
N HIS A 53 2.67 7.56 -0.19
CA HIS A 53 4.03 7.96 0.16
C HIS A 53 4.20 9.49 -0.01
N ARG A 54 3.76 10.03 -1.16
CA ARG A 54 3.79 11.47 -1.43
C ARG A 54 3.03 12.28 -0.37
N SER A 55 1.79 11.89 -0.07
CA SER A 55 0.97 12.55 0.96
C SER A 55 1.63 12.55 2.35
N ILE A 56 2.23 11.43 2.76
CA ILE A 56 2.96 11.34 4.03
C ILE A 56 4.18 12.26 4.02
N MET A 57 4.99 12.22 2.95
CA MET A 57 6.17 13.07 2.83
C MET A 57 5.84 14.56 2.82
N ASP A 58 4.74 14.95 2.17
CA ASP A 58 4.27 16.34 2.16
C ASP A 58 3.82 16.78 3.56
N THR A 59 3.15 15.90 4.31
CA THR A 59 2.77 16.14 5.71
C THR A 59 4.01 16.30 6.61
N LEU A 60 5.01 15.43 6.46
CA LEU A 60 6.26 15.51 7.23
C LEU A 60 7.05 16.78 6.91
N ARG A 61 7.04 17.23 5.65
CA ARG A 61 7.68 18.49 5.24
C ARG A 61 6.97 19.71 5.81
N GLN A 62 5.64 19.70 5.87
CA GLN A 62 4.86 20.77 6.49
C GLN A 62 5.06 20.81 8.01
N GLY A 63 5.15 19.66 8.67
CA GLY A 63 5.43 19.57 10.11
C GLY A 63 6.86 19.96 10.51
N ASN A 64 7.77 20.02 9.54
CA ASN A 64 9.17 20.45 9.72
C ASN A 64 9.42 21.88 9.19
N ALA A 65 8.38 22.63 8.84
CA ALA A 65 8.52 24.06 8.55
C ALA A 65 8.84 24.81 9.86
N PRO A 66 9.83 25.72 9.88
CA PRO A 66 10.18 26.50 11.07
C PRO A 66 9.05 27.43 11.52
#